data_AF-A0A183P949-F1
#
_entry.id   AF-A0A183P949-F1
#
_cell.length_a   1.000
_cell.length_b   1.000
_cell.length_c   1.000
_cell.angle_alpha   90.00
_cell.angle_beta   90.00
_cell.angle_gamma   90.00
#
_symmetry.space_group_name_H-M   'P 1'
#
loop_
_entity.id
_entity.type
_entity.pdbx_description
1 polymer ?
#
loop_
_entity_poly.entity_id
_entity_poly.type
_entity_poly.pdbx_seq_one_letter_code
_entity_poly.pdbx_strand_id
1 'polypeptide(L)'
;MLKEALETGRRLILVDPKNKAAQNLTHKLETSVASYVAESESLTGKLNKMFDIVNDNSSSADQIEQAIVNLSILIKENPKVASSLIWTNPSLSKIYSVCRNFNHKLTIACHRLLAQLVENERDRGLTVLHELTPQYFVNGIFSRNPDHSLERCRFLNAILESLTQLKAYHCAKESASVREETESKKVAPCSYPKYKIGKLI
;
A
#
# COMPACT_ATOMS: atom_id res chain seq x y z
N MET A 1 10.47 -4.27 11.29
CA MET A 1 10.25 -5.61 10.71
C MET A 1 11.54 -6.33 10.27
N LEU A 2 12.24 -5.96 9.17
CA LEU A 2 13.43 -6.71 8.71
C LEU A 2 14.61 -6.67 9.71
N LYS A 3 14.89 -5.51 10.32
CA LYS A 3 15.93 -5.39 11.36
C LYS A 3 15.62 -6.21 12.62
N GLU A 4 14.37 -6.24 13.05
CA GLU A 4 13.93 -7.06 14.20
C GLU A 4 13.99 -8.55 13.89
N ALA A 5 13.64 -8.96 12.66
CA ALA A 5 13.76 -10.34 12.21
C ALA A 5 15.23 -10.79 12.17
N LEU A 6 16.13 -9.92 11.72
CA LEU A 6 17.57 -10.13 11.75
C LEU A 6 18.09 -10.30 13.18
N GLU A 7 17.67 -9.42 14.10
CA GLU A 7 18.08 -9.48 15.50
C GLU A 7 17.56 -10.76 16.17
N THR A 8 16.33 -11.16 15.86
CA THR A 8 15.75 -12.43 16.31
C THR A 8 16.54 -13.63 15.77
N GLY A 9 16.91 -13.62 14.50
CA GLY A 9 17.77 -14.64 13.89
C GLY A 9 19.15 -14.74 14.55
N ARG A 10 19.77 -13.59 14.85
CA ARG A 10 21.05 -13.54 15.58
C ARG A 10 20.94 -14.11 17.00
N ARG A 11 19.87 -13.79 17.73
CA ARG A 11 19.59 -14.37 19.06
C ARG A 11 19.41 -15.88 18.96
N LEU A 12 18.71 -16.37 17.93
CA LEU A 12 18.51 -17.81 17.73
C LEU A 12 19.83 -18.55 17.48
N ILE A 13 20.74 -17.98 16.70
CA ILE A 13 22.09 -18.53 16.49
C ILE A 13 22.91 -18.55 17.78
N LEU A 14 22.74 -17.53 18.65
CA LEU A 14 23.43 -17.50 19.95
C LEU A 14 22.98 -18.65 20.86
N VAL A 15 21.69 -18.98 20.84
CA VAL A 15 21.08 -20.04 21.67
C VAL A 15 21.37 -21.44 21.09
N ASP A 16 21.32 -21.61 19.77
CA ASP A 16 21.65 -22.87 19.09
C ASP A 16 22.63 -22.64 17.93
N PRO A 17 23.94 -22.57 18.24
CA PRO A 17 24.96 -22.27 17.24
C PRO A 17 25.13 -23.35 16.17
N LYS A 18 24.61 -24.58 16.36
CA LYS A 18 24.75 -25.68 15.39
C LYS A 18 23.56 -25.78 14.44
N ASN A 19 22.52 -24.96 14.64
CA ASN A 19 21.35 -24.93 13.79
C ASN A 19 21.65 -24.32 12.41
N LYS A 20 22.01 -25.18 11.46
CA LYS A 20 22.30 -24.77 10.07
C LYS A 20 21.13 -24.05 9.40
N ALA A 21 19.88 -24.37 9.75
CA ALA A 21 18.71 -23.70 9.19
C ALA A 21 18.61 -22.25 9.67
N ALA A 22 18.84 -22.01 10.97
CA ALA A 22 18.87 -20.66 11.55
C ALA A 22 20.03 -19.82 10.99
N GLN A 23 21.22 -20.41 10.83
CA GLN A 23 22.37 -19.76 10.20
C GLN A 23 22.06 -19.33 8.76
N ASN A 24 21.55 -20.26 7.94
CA ASN A 24 21.22 -19.99 6.54
C ASN A 24 20.12 -18.92 6.40
N LEU A 25 19.09 -18.96 7.25
CA LEU A 25 18.02 -17.97 7.26
C LEU A 25 18.56 -16.58 7.66
N THR A 26 19.40 -16.51 8.69
CA THR A 26 19.98 -15.24 9.15
C THR A 26 20.91 -14.64 8.11
N HIS A 27 21.74 -15.44 7.44
CA HIS A 27 22.57 -14.95 6.34
C HIS A 27 21.72 -14.38 5.19
N LYS A 28 20.63 -15.06 4.81
CA LYS A 28 19.69 -14.53 3.82
C LYS A 28 19.07 -13.20 4.27
N LEU A 29 18.68 -13.10 5.53
CA LEU A 29 18.16 -11.86 6.11
C LEU A 29 19.21 -10.73 6.08
N GLU A 30 20.47 -11.02 6.36
CA GLU A 30 21.57 -10.04 6.28
C GLU A 30 21.74 -9.50 4.86
N THR A 31 21.75 -10.38 3.86
CA THR A 31 21.79 -9.96 2.46
C THR A 31 20.57 -9.12 2.07
N SER A 32 19.36 -9.53 2.49
CA SER A 32 18.13 -8.77 2.21
C SER A 32 18.13 -7.40 2.89
N VAL A 33 18.62 -7.30 4.13
CA VAL A 33 18.74 -6.02 4.84
C VAL A 33 19.75 -5.11 4.15
N ALA A 34 20.92 -5.63 3.76
CA ALA A 34 21.94 -4.83 3.07
C ALA A 34 21.43 -4.31 1.72
N SER A 35 20.76 -5.16 0.93
CA SER A 35 20.14 -4.76 -0.34
C SER A 35 19.08 -3.69 -0.14
N TYR A 36 18.21 -3.85 0.86
CA TYR A 36 17.17 -2.87 1.18
C TYR A 36 17.76 -1.50 1.55
N VAL A 37 18.85 -1.47 2.32
CA VAL A 37 19.54 -0.22 2.70
C VAL A 37 20.09 0.48 1.46
N ALA A 38 20.84 -0.24 0.61
CA ALA A 38 21.42 0.34 -0.60
C ALA A 38 20.34 0.89 -1.57
N GLU A 39 19.24 0.16 -1.74
CA GLU A 39 18.11 0.60 -2.56
C GLU A 39 17.43 1.84 -1.97
N SER A 40 17.20 1.85 -0.65
CA SER A 40 16.62 2.99 0.07
C SER A 40 17.48 4.24 -0.06
N GLU A 41 18.80 4.14 0.08
CA GLU A 41 19.73 5.27 -0.03
C GLU A 41 19.71 5.88 -1.45
N SER A 42 19.78 5.02 -2.48
CA SER A 42 19.71 5.44 -3.89
C SER A 42 18.38 6.15 -4.20
N LEU A 43 17.28 5.60 -3.69
CA LEU A 43 15.95 6.15 -3.91
C LEU A 43 15.71 7.46 -3.18
N THR A 44 16.26 7.60 -1.96
CA THR A 44 16.17 8.83 -1.16
C THR A 44 16.72 10.03 -1.92
N GLY A 45 17.86 9.87 -2.60
CA GLY A 45 18.43 10.96 -3.42
C GLY A 45 17.55 11.40 -4.58
N LYS A 46 16.88 10.46 -5.28
CA LYS A 46 15.95 10.77 -6.37
C LYS A 46 14.70 11.49 -5.85
N LEU A 47 14.17 11.01 -4.74
CA LEU A 47 12.97 11.52 -4.09
C LEU A 47 13.18 12.94 -3.56
N ASN A 48 14.31 13.20 -2.90
CA ASN A 48 14.64 14.52 -2.39
C ASN A 48 14.69 15.55 -3.52
N LYS A 49 15.30 15.22 -4.67
CA LYS A 49 15.29 16.10 -5.85
C LYS A 49 13.88 16.47 -6.31
N MET A 50 12.92 15.53 -6.26
CA MET A 50 11.54 15.84 -6.64
C MET A 50 10.87 16.76 -5.61
N PHE A 51 11.12 16.55 -4.31
CA PHE A 51 10.61 17.44 -3.27
C PHE A 51 11.28 18.83 -3.30
N ASP A 52 12.55 18.93 -3.69
CA ASP A 52 13.23 20.21 -3.88
C ASP A 52 12.51 21.04 -4.95
N ILE A 53 12.11 20.43 -6.07
CA ILE A 53 11.31 21.10 -7.13
C ILE A 53 9.93 21.51 -6.60
N VAL A 54 9.27 20.66 -5.81
CA VAL A 54 7.94 20.97 -5.22
C VAL A 54 8.01 22.10 -4.19
N ASN A 55 9.14 22.22 -3.49
CA ASN A 55 9.37 23.23 -2.45
C ASN A 55 9.91 24.56 -3.01
N ASP A 56 10.51 24.54 -4.19
CA ASP A 56 11.07 25.70 -4.84
C ASP A 56 9.95 26.63 -5.36
N ASN A 57 9.92 27.86 -4.84
CA ASN A 57 8.95 28.87 -5.24
C ASN A 57 9.18 29.40 -6.67
N SER A 58 10.35 29.16 -7.26
CA SER A 58 10.66 29.55 -8.65
C SER A 58 10.26 28.51 -9.69
N SER A 59 9.93 27.28 -9.26
CA SER A 59 9.53 26.20 -10.16
C SER A 59 8.16 26.45 -10.78
N SER A 60 8.05 26.18 -12.08
CA SER A 60 6.81 26.32 -12.83
C SER A 60 5.79 25.24 -12.47
N ALA A 61 4.51 25.49 -12.79
CA ALA A 61 3.45 24.49 -12.57
C ALA A 61 3.73 23.17 -13.29
N ASP A 62 4.28 23.20 -14.50
CA ASP A 62 4.62 21.99 -15.26
C ASP A 62 5.81 21.23 -14.62
N GLN A 63 6.79 21.94 -14.06
CA GLN A 63 7.91 21.33 -13.35
C GLN A 63 7.44 20.63 -12.07
N ILE A 64 6.56 21.28 -11.30
CA ILE A 64 5.98 20.71 -10.08
C ILE A 64 5.10 19.49 -10.45
N GLU A 65 4.29 19.58 -11.50
CA GLU A 65 3.48 18.46 -11.98
C GLU A 65 4.37 17.26 -12.31
N GLN A 66 5.42 17.47 -13.09
CA GLN A 66 6.34 16.41 -13.49
C GLN A 66 7.06 15.80 -12.28
N ALA A 67 7.45 16.60 -11.28
CA ALA A 67 8.04 16.09 -10.06
C ALA A 67 7.09 15.15 -9.28
N ILE A 68 5.81 15.52 -9.18
CA ILE A 68 4.77 14.71 -8.52
C ILE A 68 4.47 13.43 -9.29
N VAL A 69 4.43 13.51 -10.63
CA VAL A 69 4.28 12.33 -11.50
C VAL A 69 5.48 11.39 -11.33
N ASN A 70 6.70 11.93 -11.27
CA ASN A 70 7.90 11.13 -11.05
C ASN A 70 7.88 10.43 -9.68
N LEU A 71 7.40 11.09 -8.61
CA LEU A 71 7.18 10.44 -7.31
C LEU A 71 6.21 9.24 -7.44
N SER A 72 5.14 9.36 -8.22
CA SER A 72 4.23 8.25 -8.50
C SER A 72 4.90 7.12 -9.28
N ILE A 73 5.79 7.43 -10.23
CA ILE A 73 6.55 6.42 -10.97
C ILE A 73 7.48 5.67 -10.02
N LEU A 74 8.16 6.36 -9.10
CA LEU A 74 9.01 5.71 -8.10
C LEU A 74 8.24 4.74 -7.20
N ILE A 75 6.98 5.05 -6.87
CA ILE A 75 6.09 4.10 -6.17
C ILE A 75 5.86 2.86 -7.03
N LYS A 76 5.56 3.00 -8.31
CA LYS A 76 5.34 1.82 -9.18
C LYS A 76 6.60 0.96 -9.32
N GLU A 77 7.76 1.58 -9.41
CA GLU A 77 9.04 0.86 -9.49
C GLU A 77 9.39 0.16 -8.17
N ASN A 78 9.13 0.81 -7.02
CA ASN A 78 9.52 0.32 -5.70
C ASN A 78 8.38 0.50 -4.66
N PRO A 79 7.25 -0.24 -4.76
CA PRO A 79 6.01 0.08 -4.05
C PRO A 79 6.16 0.26 -2.55
N LYS A 80 6.83 -0.68 -1.88
CA LYS A 80 6.97 -0.64 -0.42
C LYS A 80 7.97 0.42 0.04
N VAL A 81 9.14 0.50 -0.60
CA VAL A 81 10.23 1.38 -0.19
C VAL A 81 9.90 2.83 -0.52
N ALA A 82 9.55 3.12 -1.76
CA ALA A 82 9.20 4.47 -2.22
C ALA A 82 8.01 5.02 -1.45
N SER A 83 6.92 4.25 -1.32
CA SER A 83 5.73 4.70 -0.59
C SER A 83 6.05 5.06 0.86
N SER A 84 6.89 4.27 1.53
CA SER A 84 7.34 4.56 2.90
C SER A 84 8.21 5.82 2.98
N LEU A 85 9.19 5.97 2.07
CA LEU A 85 10.08 7.13 2.07
C LEU A 85 9.35 8.44 1.71
N ILE A 86 8.41 8.39 0.75
CA ILE A 86 7.58 9.55 0.39
C ILE A 86 6.68 9.94 1.56
N TRP A 87 6.04 8.94 2.19
CA TRP A 87 5.13 9.19 3.30
C TRP A 87 5.81 9.83 4.52
N THR A 88 7.03 9.38 4.82
CA THR A 88 7.83 9.88 5.95
C THR A 88 8.65 11.12 5.61
N ASN A 89 8.60 11.61 4.36
CA ASN A 89 9.33 12.82 3.98
C ASN A 89 8.69 14.06 4.63
N PRO A 90 9.46 14.92 5.32
CA PRO A 90 8.95 16.13 5.96
C PRO A 90 8.23 17.10 5.00
N SER A 91 8.60 17.07 3.72
CA SER A 91 8.04 17.94 2.68
C SER A 91 6.71 17.44 2.12
N LEU A 92 6.21 16.26 2.54
CA LEU A 92 4.92 15.74 2.09
C LEU A 92 3.77 16.74 2.33
N SER A 93 3.84 17.51 3.42
CA SER A 93 2.86 18.55 3.75
C SER A 93 2.65 19.58 2.62
N LYS A 94 3.69 19.83 1.81
CA LYS A 94 3.61 20.71 0.65
C LYS A 94 2.67 20.16 -0.43
N ILE A 95 2.55 18.84 -0.58
CA ILE A 95 1.61 18.21 -1.52
C ILE A 95 0.16 18.55 -1.19
N TYR A 96 -0.21 18.61 0.10
CA TYR A 96 -1.54 19.06 0.51
C TYR A 96 -1.79 20.53 0.20
N SER A 97 -0.75 21.36 0.20
CA SER A 97 -0.85 22.76 -0.23
C SER A 97 -1.06 22.87 -1.74
N VAL A 98 -0.33 22.07 -2.54
CA VAL A 98 -0.49 22.01 -3.99
C VAL A 98 -1.88 21.49 -4.38
N CYS A 99 -2.43 20.52 -3.65
CA CYS A 99 -3.81 20.04 -3.79
C CYS A 99 -4.87 21.15 -3.75
N ARG A 100 -4.62 22.22 -3.00
CA ARG A 100 -5.55 23.35 -2.82
C ARG A 100 -5.35 24.45 -3.87
N ASN A 101 -4.45 24.25 -4.83
CA ASN A 101 -4.24 25.16 -5.95
C ASN A 101 -5.41 25.08 -6.96
N PHE A 102 -5.64 26.17 -7.69
CA PHE A 102 -6.64 26.23 -8.76
C PHE A 102 -6.20 25.53 -10.06
N ASN A 103 -4.92 25.18 -10.21
CA ASN A 103 -4.45 24.43 -11.36
C ASN A 103 -4.91 22.96 -11.30
N HIS A 104 -5.85 22.60 -12.17
CA HIS A 104 -6.43 21.26 -12.20
C HIS A 104 -5.43 20.14 -12.47
N LYS A 105 -4.41 20.37 -13.30
CA LYS A 105 -3.39 19.34 -13.61
C LYS A 105 -2.58 18.97 -12.37
N LEU A 106 -2.12 19.98 -11.64
CA LEU A 106 -1.41 19.80 -10.37
C LEU A 106 -2.27 19.04 -9.35
N THR A 107 -3.53 19.44 -9.22
CA THR A 107 -4.47 18.81 -8.29
C THR A 107 -4.69 17.34 -8.63
N ILE A 108 -4.86 17.01 -9.93
CA ILE A 108 -5.00 15.62 -10.40
C ILE A 108 -3.73 14.81 -10.11
N ALA A 109 -2.54 15.36 -10.39
CA ALA A 109 -1.28 14.68 -10.11
C ALA A 109 -1.11 14.37 -8.60
N CYS A 110 -1.46 15.33 -7.73
CA CYS A 110 -1.42 15.13 -6.28
C CYS A 110 -2.40 14.05 -5.82
N HIS A 111 -3.63 14.06 -6.32
CA HIS A 111 -4.64 13.06 -5.97
C HIS A 111 -4.17 11.65 -6.30
N ARG A 112 -3.56 11.47 -7.47
CA ARG A 112 -3.03 10.17 -7.91
C ARG A 112 -1.85 9.71 -7.07
N LEU A 113 -0.96 10.62 -6.68
CA LEU A 113 0.14 10.31 -5.78
C LEU A 113 -0.40 9.87 -4.40
N LEU A 114 -1.28 10.68 -3.80
CA LEU A 114 -1.85 10.41 -2.48
C LEU A 114 -2.70 9.13 -2.50
N ALA A 115 -3.47 8.86 -3.55
CA ALA A 115 -4.24 7.62 -3.70
C ALA A 115 -3.34 6.37 -3.65
N GLN A 116 -2.18 6.40 -4.28
CA GLN A 116 -1.19 5.31 -4.20
C GLN A 116 -0.57 5.20 -2.81
N LEU A 117 -0.32 6.32 -2.13
CA LEU A 117 0.28 6.31 -0.79
C LEU A 117 -0.65 5.74 0.28
N VAL A 118 -1.96 5.88 0.12
CA VAL A 118 -2.97 5.38 1.07
C VAL A 118 -3.47 3.98 0.73
N GLU A 119 -3.13 3.42 -0.42
CA GLU A 119 -3.63 2.11 -0.85
C GLU A 119 -3.28 1.02 0.19
N ASN A 120 -4.31 0.36 0.73
CA ASN A 120 -4.21 -0.64 1.81
C ASN A 120 -3.64 -0.12 3.16
N GLU A 121 -3.47 1.19 3.32
CA GLU A 121 -2.85 1.81 4.48
C GLU A 121 -3.87 2.69 5.23
N ARG A 122 -4.58 2.10 6.20
CA ARG A 122 -5.70 2.75 6.92
C ARG A 122 -5.29 4.06 7.59
N ASP A 123 -4.18 4.06 8.33
CA ASP A 123 -3.72 5.23 9.09
C ASP A 123 -3.36 6.40 8.16
N ARG A 124 -2.81 6.07 6.99
CA ARG A 124 -2.50 7.06 5.95
C ARG A 124 -3.78 7.63 5.34
N GLY A 125 -4.76 6.79 5.04
CA GLY A 125 -6.09 7.23 4.60
C GLY A 125 -6.73 8.22 5.56
N LEU A 126 -6.69 7.92 6.86
CA LEU A 126 -7.23 8.80 7.90
C LEU A 126 -6.48 10.14 7.97
N THR A 127 -5.14 10.09 7.89
CA THR A 127 -4.30 11.29 7.88
C THR A 127 -4.61 12.20 6.69
N VAL A 128 -4.70 11.63 5.48
CA VAL A 128 -5.05 12.40 4.28
C VAL A 128 -6.45 13.03 4.39
N LEU A 129 -7.42 12.29 4.93
CA LEU A 129 -8.78 12.80 5.13
C LEU A 129 -8.80 13.95 6.13
N HIS A 130 -8.00 13.87 7.20
CA HIS A 130 -7.85 14.94 8.18
C HIS A 130 -7.21 16.19 7.57
N GLU A 131 -6.09 16.03 6.85
CA GLU A 131 -5.35 17.13 6.24
C GLU A 131 -6.16 17.87 5.17
N LEU A 132 -6.80 17.14 4.26
CA LEU A 132 -7.59 17.77 3.20
C LEU A 132 -8.97 18.19 3.67
N THR A 133 -9.48 17.62 4.76
CA THR A 133 -10.83 17.78 5.32
C THR A 133 -11.94 17.24 4.41
N PRO A 134 -13.09 16.81 4.96
CA PRO A 134 -14.24 16.43 4.14
C PRO A 134 -14.75 17.55 3.22
N GLN A 135 -14.68 18.80 3.67
CA GLN A 135 -15.20 19.95 2.91
C GLN A 135 -14.46 20.16 1.57
N TYR A 136 -13.17 19.87 1.51
CA TYR A 136 -12.38 19.93 0.28
C TYR A 136 -12.93 19.01 -0.82
N PHE A 137 -13.38 17.82 -0.46
CA PHE A 137 -13.99 16.88 -1.41
C PHE A 137 -15.36 17.35 -1.86
N VAL A 138 -16.21 17.79 -0.92
CA VAL A 138 -17.54 18.32 -1.24
C VAL A 138 -17.45 19.49 -2.21
N ASN A 139 -16.54 20.44 -1.96
CA ASN A 139 -16.32 21.59 -2.85
C ASN A 139 -15.81 21.18 -4.24
N GLY A 140 -15.03 20.10 -4.33
CA GLY A 140 -14.38 19.66 -5.55
C GLY A 140 -15.23 18.76 -6.46
N ILE A 141 -16.12 17.94 -5.88
CA ILE A 141 -16.94 16.97 -6.64
C ILE A 141 -17.93 17.68 -7.57
N PHE A 142 -18.43 18.86 -7.19
CA PHE A 142 -19.33 19.65 -8.02
C PHE A 142 -18.61 20.64 -8.96
N SER A 143 -17.33 20.39 -9.25
CA SER A 143 -16.55 21.17 -10.21
C SER A 143 -17.18 21.18 -11.60
N ARG A 144 -17.22 22.34 -12.25
CA ARG A 144 -17.66 22.48 -13.66
C ARG A 144 -16.74 21.78 -14.66
N ASN A 145 -15.49 21.55 -14.28
CA ASN A 145 -14.57 20.73 -15.04
C ASN A 145 -14.84 19.24 -14.72
N PRO A 146 -15.29 18.43 -15.70
CA PRO A 146 -15.70 17.04 -15.48
C PRO A 146 -14.52 16.12 -15.12
N ASP A 147 -13.35 16.32 -15.71
CA ASP A 147 -12.16 15.50 -15.41
C ASP A 147 -11.72 15.70 -13.97
N HIS A 148 -11.76 16.95 -13.51
CA HIS A 148 -11.43 17.32 -12.14
C HIS A 148 -12.45 16.79 -11.12
N SER A 149 -13.75 16.86 -11.44
CA SER A 149 -14.82 16.26 -10.64
C SER A 149 -14.63 14.73 -10.53
N LEU A 150 -14.39 14.07 -11.66
CA LEU A 150 -14.19 12.62 -11.72
C LEU A 150 -12.95 12.18 -10.93
N GLU A 151 -11.82 12.88 -11.07
CA GLU A 151 -10.61 12.58 -10.30
C GLU A 151 -10.86 12.77 -8.79
N ARG A 152 -11.60 13.81 -8.39
CA ARG A 152 -11.98 14.02 -6.99
C ARG A 152 -12.76 12.83 -6.42
N CYS A 153 -13.74 12.33 -7.18
CA CYS A 153 -14.52 11.14 -6.81
C CYS A 153 -13.63 9.89 -6.70
N ARG A 154 -12.74 9.67 -7.69
CA ARG A 154 -11.79 8.55 -7.66
C ARG A 154 -10.88 8.61 -6.44
N PHE A 155 -10.37 9.79 -6.12
CA PHE A 155 -9.49 9.98 -4.97
C PHE A 155 -10.22 9.77 -3.64
N LEU A 156 -11.43 10.31 -3.49
CA LEU A 156 -12.26 10.06 -2.31
C LEU A 156 -12.53 8.56 -2.15
N ASN A 157 -12.86 7.86 -3.25
CA ASN A 157 -13.06 6.41 -3.22
C ASN A 157 -11.80 5.65 -2.79
N ALA A 158 -10.60 6.09 -3.19
CA ALA A 158 -9.35 5.47 -2.75
C ALA A 158 -9.12 5.64 -1.24
N ILE A 159 -9.44 6.80 -0.68
CA ILE A 159 -9.38 7.04 0.77
C ILE A 159 -10.41 6.18 1.51
N LEU A 160 -11.66 6.12 1.02
CA LEU A 160 -12.68 5.30 1.64
C LEU A 160 -12.28 3.82 1.62
N GLU A 161 -11.74 3.34 0.50
CA GLU A 161 -11.26 1.96 0.38
C GLU A 161 -10.12 1.66 1.37
N SER A 162 -9.18 2.58 1.58
CA SER A 162 -8.10 2.35 2.55
C SER A 162 -8.61 2.31 3.99
N LEU A 163 -9.67 3.07 4.29
CA LEU A 163 -10.30 3.08 5.61
C LEU A 163 -11.12 1.81 5.87
N THR A 164 -11.95 1.42 4.90
CA THR A 164 -12.96 0.37 5.09
C THR A 164 -12.51 -1.01 4.63
N GLN A 165 -11.56 -1.10 3.69
CA GLN A 165 -11.08 -2.35 3.08
C GLN A 165 -12.22 -3.23 2.54
N LEU A 166 -13.28 -2.60 2.01
CA LEU A 166 -14.51 -3.29 1.62
C LEU A 166 -14.27 -4.24 0.46
N LYS A 167 -13.48 -3.85 -0.53
CA LYS A 167 -13.14 -4.74 -1.66
C LYS A 167 -12.38 -5.96 -1.18
N ALA A 168 -11.39 -5.77 -0.30
CA ALA A 168 -10.64 -6.87 0.28
C ALA A 168 -11.55 -7.83 1.06
N TYR A 169 -12.49 -7.28 1.85
CA TYR A 169 -13.50 -8.06 2.55
C TYR A 169 -14.41 -8.85 1.60
N HIS A 170 -14.95 -8.22 0.56
CA HIS A 170 -15.79 -8.88 -0.44
C HIS A 170 -15.04 -10.00 -1.18
N CYS A 171 -13.82 -9.74 -1.66
CA CYS A 171 -12.99 -10.76 -2.30
C CYS A 171 -12.68 -11.93 -1.36
N ALA A 172 -12.40 -11.66 -0.07
CA ALA A 172 -12.15 -12.70 0.92
C ALA A 172 -13.40 -13.57 1.17
N LYS A 173 -14.58 -12.93 1.26
CA LYS A 173 -15.86 -13.62 1.42
C LYS A 173 -16.20 -14.52 0.23
N GLU A 174 -16.04 -14.02 -1.00
CA GLU A 174 -16.27 -14.80 -2.22
C GLU A 174 -15.28 -15.96 -2.35
N SER A 175 -14.01 -15.74 -1.98
CA SER A 175 -13.00 -16.79 -1.98
C SER A 175 -13.30 -17.90 -0.96
N ALA A 176 -13.88 -17.54 0.18
CA ALA A 176 -14.30 -18.49 1.20
C ALA A 176 -15.49 -19.35 0.74
N SER A 177 -16.51 -18.76 0.11
CA SER A 177 -17.66 -19.51 -0.40
C SER A 177 -17.26 -20.51 -1.50
N VAL A 178 -16.33 -20.15 -2.39
CA VAL A 178 -15.80 -21.07 -3.41
C VAL A 178 -15.06 -22.25 -2.76
N ARG A 179 -14.30 -22.00 -1.68
CA ARG A 179 -13.61 -23.06 -0.94
C ARG A 179 -14.61 -24.04 -0.31
N GLU A 180 -15.65 -23.54 0.35
CA GLU A 180 -16.70 -24.38 0.96
C GLU A 180 -17.39 -25.28 -0.08
N GLU A 181 -17.71 -24.77 -1.27
CA GLU A 181 -18.26 -25.58 -2.36
C GLU A 181 -17.29 -26.67 -2.84
N THR A 182 -16.00 -26.35 -2.97
CA THR A 182 -15.00 -27.34 -3.40
C THR A 182 -14.72 -28.40 -2.35
N GLU A 183 -14.72 -28.06 -1.06
CA GLU A 183 -14.58 -29.02 0.04
C GLU A 183 -15.82 -29.90 0.14
N SER A 184 -17.02 -29.33 -0.01
CA SER A 184 -18.28 -30.08 -0.06
C SER A 184 -18.32 -31.07 -1.24
N LYS A 185 -17.72 -30.73 -2.39
CA LYS A 185 -17.60 -31.65 -3.53
C LYS A 185 -16.55 -32.76 -3.33
N LYS A 186 -15.49 -32.51 -2.54
CA LYS A 186 -14.48 -33.53 -2.18
C LYS A 186 -15.02 -34.53 -1.16
N VAL A 187 -15.98 -34.12 -0.33
CA VAL A 187 -16.78 -34.99 0.52
C VAL A 187 -18.02 -35.44 -0.26
N ALA A 188 -17.83 -36.23 -1.32
CA ALA A 188 -18.95 -37.04 -1.81
C ALA A 188 -19.49 -37.86 -0.62
N PRO A 189 -20.81 -37.93 -0.38
CA PRO A 189 -21.34 -38.70 0.73
C PRO A 189 -20.82 -40.13 0.60
N CYS A 190 -19.92 -40.53 1.51
CA CYS A 190 -19.47 -41.91 1.56
C CYS A 190 -20.73 -42.76 1.72
N SER A 191 -21.04 -43.57 0.72
CA SER A 191 -22.10 -44.56 0.85
C SER A 191 -21.64 -45.52 1.93
N TYR A 192 -22.16 -45.34 3.15
CA TYR A 192 -21.82 -46.21 4.28
C TYR A 192 -22.07 -47.66 3.84
N PRO A 193 -21.09 -48.57 4.05
CA PRO A 193 -21.30 -49.96 3.72
C PRO A 193 -22.55 -50.45 4.44
N LYS A 194 -23.55 -50.89 3.67
CA LYS A 194 -24.78 -51.47 4.21
C LYS A 194 -24.41 -52.81 4.83
N TYR A 195 -24.07 -52.82 6.12
CA TYR A 195 -23.91 -54.06 6.86
C TYR A 195 -25.26 -54.78 6.89
N LYS A 196 -25.32 -55.97 6.28
CA LYS A 196 -26.41 -56.91 6.53
C LYS A 196 -26.24 -57.41 7.96
N ILE A 197 -26.87 -56.73 8.91
CA ILE A 197 -27.07 -57.27 10.25
C ILE A 197 -27.96 -58.49 10.05
N GLY A 198 -27.36 -59.68 10.05
CA GLY A 198 -28.10 -60.93 10.08
C GLY A 198 -29.02 -60.89 11.30
N LYS A 199 -30.30 -61.20 11.11
CA LYS A 199 -31.24 -61.37 12.21
C LYS A 199 -30.68 -62.46 13.11
N LEU A 200 -30.20 -62.08 14.28
CA LEU A 200 -30.12 -62.99 15.42
C LEU A 200 -31.56 -63.17 15.90
N ILE A 201 -32.12 -64.32 15.51
CA ILE A 201 -33.16 -65.19 16.10
C ILE A 201 -33.87 -65.90 14.95
#